data_AF-B3M855-F1
#
_entry.id   AF-B3M855-F1
#
_cell.length_a   1.000
_cell.length_b   1.000
_cell.length_c   1.000
_cell.angle_alpha   90.00
_cell.angle_beta   90.00
_cell.angle_gamma   90.00
#
_symmetry.space_group_name_H-M   'P 1'
#
loop_
_entity.id
_entity.type
_entity.pdbx_description
1 polymer ?
#
loop_
_entity_poly.entity_id
_entity_poly.type
_entity_poly.pdbx_seq_one_letter_code
_entity_poly.pdbx_strand_id
1 'polypeptide(L)'
;MENYDESIMVNCPYNKEHKMLRKKLQQHILKCRELYKDTVELKVCPFNKIHLIPEPEFFQHVKICEDRKIIVQYQTSAAAVLDQDTRHAKIECEENWDDVNEPDYDPQAYCSNANIVREPNGMFPSERKAFIKEENRRRFGDDYEDEEKPKKNKSKDPRRENRSTPYNLNANNRK
;
A
#
# COMPACT_ATOMS: atom_id res chain seq x y z
N MET A 1 -29.13 4.93 21.35
CA MET A 1 -29.59 4.13 20.21
C MET A 1 -29.35 4.97 18.98
N GLU A 2 -28.23 4.77 18.30
CA GLU A 2 -27.84 5.59 17.15
C GLU A 2 -28.82 5.32 16.00
N ASN A 3 -29.58 6.35 15.62
CA ASN A 3 -30.44 6.33 14.44
C ASN A 3 -29.56 6.14 13.21
N TYR A 4 -29.45 4.91 12.71
CA TYR A 4 -28.88 4.66 11.39
C TYR A 4 -29.89 5.18 10.38
N ASP A 5 -29.60 6.35 9.82
CA ASP A 5 -30.39 6.97 8.77
C ASP A 5 -30.47 6.02 7.56
N GLU A 6 -31.67 5.50 7.32
CA GLU A 6 -31.97 4.51 6.28
C GLU A 6 -31.65 5.06 4.87
N SER A 7 -31.51 6.40 4.75
CA SER A 7 -31.08 7.13 3.56
C SER A 7 -29.67 6.77 3.05
N ILE A 8 -28.82 6.15 3.87
CA ILE A 8 -27.42 5.83 3.53
C ILE A 8 -27.26 4.39 2.99
N MET A 9 -28.30 3.56 3.07
CA MET A 9 -28.27 2.19 2.60
C MET A 9 -28.52 2.11 1.09
N VAL A 10 -27.64 1.41 0.38
CA VAL A 10 -27.65 1.22 -1.07
C VAL A 10 -27.55 -0.25 -1.42
N ASN A 11 -28.10 -0.63 -2.57
CA ASN A 11 -28.03 -2.00 -3.09
C ASN A 11 -26.86 -2.15 -4.07
N CYS A 12 -26.27 -3.33 -4.12
CA CYS A 12 -25.20 -3.64 -5.06
C CYS A 12 -25.75 -3.73 -6.50
N PRO A 13 -25.08 -3.12 -7.49
CA PRO A 13 -25.47 -3.22 -8.91
C PRO A 13 -25.41 -4.63 -9.49
N TYR A 14 -24.55 -5.51 -8.97
CA TYR A 14 -24.42 -6.90 -9.43
C TYR A 14 -25.50 -7.82 -8.84
N ASN A 15 -25.89 -7.57 -7.58
CA ASN A 15 -26.89 -8.38 -6.88
C ASN A 15 -27.72 -7.50 -5.93
N LYS A 16 -29.03 -7.43 -6.19
CA LYS A 16 -29.98 -6.60 -5.44
C LYS A 16 -30.18 -7.06 -3.99
N GLU A 17 -29.85 -8.32 -3.67
CA GLU A 17 -29.91 -8.85 -2.30
C GLU A 17 -28.84 -8.24 -1.38
N HIS A 18 -27.74 -7.74 -1.96
CA HIS A 18 -26.68 -7.10 -1.18
C HIS A 18 -27.06 -5.65 -0.85
N LYS A 19 -27.64 -5.43 0.33
CA LYS A 19 -27.91 -4.11 0.90
C LYS A 19 -26.82 -3.71 1.90
N MET A 20 -26.22 -2.53 1.72
CA MET A 20 -25.14 -2.05 2.59
C MET A 20 -25.01 -0.53 2.60
N LEU A 21 -24.20 0.02 3.50
CA LEU A 21 -23.93 1.46 3.55
C LEU A 21 -23.20 1.94 2.28
N ARG A 22 -23.55 3.14 1.79
CA ARG A 22 -22.90 3.79 0.62
C ARG A 22 -21.37 3.85 0.74
N LYS A 23 -20.84 4.10 1.94
CA LYS A 23 -19.39 4.13 2.22
C LYS A 23 -18.70 2.77 2.00
N LYS A 24 -19.42 1.65 2.20
CA LYS A 24 -18.87 0.29 2.04
C LYS A 24 -19.07 -0.27 0.62
N LEU A 25 -19.94 0.34 -0.19
CA LEU A 25 -20.26 -0.13 -1.53
C LEU A 25 -19.02 -0.24 -2.43
N GLN A 26 -18.11 0.74 -2.37
CA GLN A 26 -16.92 0.75 -3.23
C GLN A 26 -16.00 -0.46 -2.98
N GLN A 27 -15.79 -0.83 -1.70
CA GLN A 27 -14.99 -2.00 -1.35
C GLN A 27 -15.70 -3.31 -1.73
N HIS A 28 -17.01 -3.33 -1.62
CA HIS A 28 -17.83 -4.49 -1.95
C HIS A 28 -17.87 -4.78 -3.46
N ILE A 29 -18.00 -3.74 -4.28
CA ILE A 29 -18.03 -3.83 -5.74
C ILE A 29 -16.80 -4.58 -6.28
N LEU A 30 -15.61 -4.36 -5.70
CA LEU A 30 -14.39 -5.03 -6.16
C LEU A 30 -14.49 -6.56 -6.04
N LYS A 31 -15.10 -7.06 -4.96
CA LYS A 31 -15.28 -8.49 -4.73
C LYS A 31 -16.46 -9.04 -5.52
N CYS A 32 -17.59 -8.32 -5.55
CA CYS A 32 -18.76 -8.76 -6.30
C CYS A 32 -18.53 -8.76 -7.80
N ARG A 33 -17.72 -7.84 -8.31
CA ARG A 33 -17.30 -7.85 -9.72
C ARG A 33 -16.66 -9.18 -10.07
N GLU A 34 -15.73 -9.69 -9.25
CA GLU A 34 -15.07 -10.98 -9.49
C GLU A 34 -16.02 -12.17 -9.51
N LEU A 35 -16.98 -12.17 -8.59
CA LEU A 35 -17.94 -13.27 -8.47
C LEU A 35 -18.98 -13.30 -9.59
N TYR A 36 -19.35 -12.14 -10.13
CA TYR A 36 -20.45 -12.01 -11.10
C TYR A 36 -19.98 -11.58 -12.51
N LYS A 37 -18.68 -11.64 -12.81
CA LYS A 37 -18.09 -11.21 -14.10
C LYS A 37 -18.82 -11.79 -15.31
N ASP A 38 -19.21 -13.06 -15.22
CA ASP A 38 -19.75 -13.81 -16.36
C ASP A 38 -21.28 -13.68 -16.48
N THR A 39 -21.93 -13.11 -15.47
CA THR A 39 -23.41 -13.05 -15.40
C THR A 39 -23.98 -11.70 -15.79
N VAL A 40 -23.31 -10.60 -15.46
CA VAL A 40 -23.82 -9.25 -15.70
C VAL A 40 -22.68 -8.36 -16.17
N GLU A 41 -22.80 -7.88 -17.41
CA GLU A 41 -21.89 -6.89 -17.95
C GLU A 41 -22.36 -5.47 -17.57
N LEU A 42 -21.63 -4.83 -16.65
CA LEU A 42 -21.88 -3.46 -16.23
C LEU A 42 -20.75 -2.55 -16.70
N LYS A 43 -21.11 -1.41 -17.30
CA LYS A 43 -20.16 -0.36 -17.69
C LYS A 43 -19.99 0.65 -16.58
N VAL A 44 -18.77 1.16 -16.44
CA VAL A 44 -18.41 2.17 -15.44
C VAL A 44 -18.67 3.57 -16.00
N CYS A 45 -19.35 4.42 -15.24
CA CYS A 45 -19.55 5.81 -15.64
C CYS A 45 -18.22 6.58 -15.75
N PRO A 46 -18.04 7.43 -16.78
CA PRO A 46 -16.85 8.28 -16.91
C PRO A 46 -16.67 9.29 -15.77
N PHE A 47 -17.77 9.72 -15.14
CA PHE A 47 -17.75 10.78 -14.11
C PHE A 47 -17.58 10.22 -12.70
N ASN A 48 -18.12 9.04 -12.41
CA ASN A 48 -18.04 8.41 -11.09
C ASN A 48 -17.86 6.90 -11.20
N LYS A 49 -16.74 6.40 -10.64
CA LYS A 49 -16.37 4.98 -10.70
C LYS A 49 -17.26 4.05 -9.87
N ILE A 50 -18.10 4.61 -8.99
CA ILE A 50 -19.08 3.85 -8.21
C ILE A 50 -20.34 3.57 -9.04
N HIS A 51 -20.65 4.40 -10.04
CA HIS A 51 -21.79 4.17 -10.92
C HIS A 51 -21.48 3.04 -11.92
N LEU A 52 -22.10 1.89 -11.67
CA LEU A 52 -22.10 0.74 -12.55
C LEU A 52 -23.48 0.63 -13.19
N ILE A 53 -23.54 0.73 -14.52
CA ILE A 53 -24.79 0.79 -15.26
C ILE A 53 -24.81 -0.33 -16.31
N PRO A 54 -25.95 -1.01 -16.50
CA PRO A 54 -26.13 -1.91 -17.62
C PRO A 54 -25.90 -1.22 -18.96
N GLU A 55 -25.35 -1.95 -19.94
CA GLU A 55 -25.09 -1.42 -21.29
C GLU A 55 -26.27 -0.65 -21.94
N PRO A 56 -27.54 -1.11 -21.91
CA PRO A 56 -28.62 -0.40 -22.59
C PRO A 56 -28.93 0.97 -21.98
N GLU A 57 -28.74 1.14 -20.66
CA GLU A 57 -29.05 2.38 -19.95
C GLU A 57 -27.83 3.33 -19.88
N PHE A 58 -26.64 2.84 -20.24
CA PHE A 58 -25.38 3.57 -20.10
C PHE A 58 -25.40 4.92 -20.81
N PHE A 59 -25.91 4.98 -22.04
CA PHE A 59 -25.93 6.23 -22.82
C PHE A 59 -26.86 7.28 -22.20
N GLN A 60 -28.00 6.86 -21.67
CA GLN A 60 -28.93 7.75 -20.96
C GLN A 60 -28.32 8.22 -19.64
N HIS A 61 -27.67 7.32 -18.90
CA HIS A 61 -26.97 7.66 -17.67
C HIS A 61 -25.92 8.75 -17.89
N VAL A 62 -25.06 8.64 -18.90
CA VAL A 62 -24.01 9.63 -19.18
C VAL A 62 -24.58 11.03 -19.44
N LYS A 63 -25.79 11.14 -20.01
CA LYS A 63 -26.45 12.43 -20.23
C LYS A 63 -27.00 13.05 -18.95
N ILE A 64 -27.53 12.23 -18.04
CA ILE A 64 -28.33 12.67 -16.88
C ILE A 64 -27.55 12.57 -15.56
N CYS A 65 -26.36 11.97 -15.55
CA CYS A 65 -25.55 11.72 -14.35
C CYS A 65 -25.39 12.99 -13.50
N GLU A 66 -25.69 12.89 -12.21
CA GLU A 66 -25.60 14.00 -11.25
C GLU A 66 -24.17 14.53 -11.12
N ASP A 67 -23.18 13.63 -11.08
CA ASP A 67 -21.76 13.97 -10.95
C ASP A 67 -21.20 14.69 -12.19
N ARG A 68 -21.90 14.63 -13.33
CA ARG A 68 -21.54 15.42 -14.52
C ARG A 68 -21.60 16.91 -14.21
N LYS A 69 -22.53 17.35 -13.36
CA LYS A 69 -22.70 18.78 -13.03
C LYS A 69 -21.46 19.36 -12.37
N ILE A 70 -20.80 18.60 -11.48
CA ILE A 70 -19.60 19.03 -10.77
C ILE A 70 -18.46 19.33 -11.77
N ILE A 71 -18.24 18.41 -12.72
CA ILE A 71 -17.18 18.55 -13.72
C ILE A 71 -17.48 19.69 -14.69
N VAL A 72 -18.72 19.77 -15.18
CA VAL A 72 -19.15 20.84 -16.08
C VAL A 72 -19.02 22.19 -15.38
N GLN A 73 -19.45 22.31 -14.13
CA GLN A 73 -19.32 23.53 -13.34
C GLN A 73 -17.86 23.94 -13.22
N TYR A 74 -16.94 23.03 -12.90
CA TYR A 74 -15.51 23.34 -12.84
C TYR A 74 -14.94 23.82 -14.18
N GLN A 75 -15.39 23.24 -15.30
CA GLN A 75 -14.92 23.62 -16.64
C GLN A 75 -15.51 24.93 -17.17
N THR A 76 -16.74 25.25 -16.76
CA THR A 76 -17.49 26.40 -17.29
C THR A 76 -17.59 27.56 -16.31
N SER A 77 -17.22 27.37 -15.04
CA SER A 77 -17.15 28.45 -14.06
C SER A 77 -16.16 29.49 -14.55
N ALA A 78 -16.60 30.74 -14.61
CA ALA A 78 -15.68 31.86 -14.81
C ALA A 78 -14.61 31.84 -13.72
N ALA A 79 -13.39 32.27 -14.06
CA ALA A 79 -12.34 32.47 -13.09
C ALA A 79 -12.88 33.34 -11.95
N ALA A 80 -12.58 32.96 -10.70
CA ALA A 80 -13.00 33.72 -9.55
C ALA A 80 -12.49 35.17 -9.70
N VAL A 81 -13.40 36.14 -9.57
CA VAL A 81 -13.04 37.55 -9.59
C VAL A 81 -12.25 37.83 -8.30
N LEU A 82 -10.95 38.08 -8.45
CA LEU A 82 -10.07 38.40 -7.33
C LEU A 82 -10.32 39.85 -6.88
N ASP A 83 -11.23 40.04 -5.94
CA ASP A 83 -11.48 41.33 -5.29
C ASP A 83 -10.41 41.65 -4.22
N GLN A 84 -10.30 42.91 -3.80
CA GLN A 84 -9.37 43.34 -2.76
C GLN A 84 -9.55 42.55 -1.45
N ASP A 85 -10.78 42.20 -1.09
CA ASP A 85 -11.10 41.39 0.10
C ASP A 85 -10.62 39.93 -0.02
N THR A 86 -10.46 39.41 -1.24
CA THR A 86 -9.96 38.04 -1.48
C THR A 86 -8.43 37.99 -1.56
N ARG A 87 -7.78 39.15 -1.70
CA ARG A 87 -6.32 39.27 -1.78
C ARG A 87 -5.78 39.51 -0.38
N HIS A 88 -4.99 38.56 0.11
CA HIS A 88 -4.18 38.81 1.29
C HIS A 88 -3.02 39.73 0.91
N ALA A 89 -2.68 40.68 1.78
CA ALA A 89 -1.46 41.46 1.63
C ALA A 89 -0.28 40.48 1.50
N LYS A 90 0.70 40.82 0.66
CA LYS A 90 1.90 40.00 0.51
C LYS A 90 2.57 39.92 1.88
N ILE A 91 2.61 38.73 2.47
CA ILE A 91 3.29 38.50 3.73
C ILE A 91 4.79 38.47 3.39
N GLU A 92 5.53 39.47 3.86
CA GLU A 92 6.99 39.44 3.78
C GLU A 92 7.49 38.53 4.90
N CYS A 93 7.93 37.32 4.51
CA CYS A 93 8.65 36.42 5.40
C CYS A 93 10.14 36.55 5.10
N GLU A 94 10.95 36.75 6.13
CA GLU A 94 12.41 36.73 6.04
C GLU A 94 12.94 35.29 5.85
N GLU A 95 12.16 34.29 6.25
CA GLU A 95 12.46 32.86 6.08
C GLU A 95 11.78 32.33 4.81
N ASN A 96 12.59 32.10 3.77
CA ASN A 96 12.16 31.44 2.54
C ASN A 96 12.67 30.00 2.53
N TRP A 97 11.74 29.04 2.48
CA TRP A 97 12.08 27.60 2.38
C TRP A 97 12.83 27.26 1.08
N ASP A 98 12.76 28.11 0.05
CA ASP A 98 13.47 27.92 -1.21
C ASP A 98 14.94 28.40 -1.17
N ASP A 99 15.33 29.21 -0.19
CA ASP A 99 16.69 29.77 -0.07
C ASP A 99 17.60 28.97 0.89
N VAL A 100 17.05 27.95 1.57
CA VAL A 100 17.80 27.07 2.46
C VAL A 100 18.50 25.98 1.66
N ASN A 101 19.79 26.20 1.36
CA ASN A 101 20.64 25.18 0.74
C ASN A 101 21.19 24.22 1.81
N GLU A 102 20.29 23.43 2.41
CA GLU A 102 20.66 22.28 3.22
C GLU A 102 20.86 21.04 2.32
N PRO A 103 21.84 20.19 2.63
CA PRO A 103 22.00 18.94 1.90
C PRO A 103 20.75 18.06 2.10
N ASP A 104 20.41 17.28 1.07
CA ASP A 104 19.34 16.30 1.17
C ASP A 104 19.57 15.37 2.37
N TYR A 105 18.50 15.10 3.11
CA TYR A 105 18.53 14.14 4.20
C TYR A 105 18.95 12.76 3.68
N ASP A 106 20.12 12.28 4.09
CA ASP A 106 20.58 10.93 3.79
C ASP A 106 20.09 9.95 4.87
N PRO A 107 19.07 9.12 4.57
CA PRO A 107 18.58 8.14 5.53
C PRO A 107 19.64 7.08 5.87
N GLN A 108 20.59 6.78 4.98
CA GLN A 108 21.62 5.77 5.23
C GLN A 108 22.63 6.25 6.28
N ALA A 109 23.09 7.50 6.16
CA ALA A 109 23.95 8.16 7.15
C ALA A 109 23.25 8.33 8.50
N TYR A 110 21.96 8.70 8.51
CA TYR A 110 21.21 8.73 9.76
C TYR A 110 21.15 7.34 10.40
N CYS A 111 20.80 6.32 9.61
CA CYS A 111 20.70 4.96 10.11
C CYS A 111 22.05 4.45 10.67
N SER A 112 23.20 4.87 10.09
CA SER A 112 24.54 4.47 10.55
C SER A 112 24.96 5.09 11.87
N ASN A 113 24.36 6.20 12.25
CA ASN A 113 24.78 6.96 13.43
C ASN A 113 23.73 6.93 14.55
N ALA A 114 22.44 6.94 14.22
CA ALA A 114 21.33 6.93 15.18
C ALA A 114 21.16 5.60 15.95
N ASN A 115 20.85 5.65 17.25
CA ASN A 115 20.65 4.46 18.10
C ASN A 115 19.37 3.67 17.74
N ILE A 116 19.40 2.98 16.59
CA ILE A 116 18.31 2.18 16.03
C ILE A 116 18.79 0.76 15.77
N VAL A 117 17.90 -0.21 15.96
CA VAL A 117 18.18 -1.62 15.63
C VAL A 117 17.97 -1.83 14.14
N ARG A 118 18.95 -2.42 13.47
CA ARG A 118 18.92 -2.69 12.03
C ARG A 118 18.93 -4.19 11.74
N GLU A 119 18.20 -4.60 10.71
CA GLU A 119 18.07 -6.00 10.33
C GLU A 119 18.80 -6.29 9.00
N PRO A 120 19.70 -7.29 8.95
CA PRO A 120 20.41 -7.70 7.73
C PRO A 120 19.53 -8.57 6.82
N ASN A 121 18.57 -7.95 6.14
CA ASN A 121 17.67 -8.63 5.22
C ASN A 121 18.38 -8.98 3.90
N GLY A 122 18.20 -10.21 3.40
CA GLY A 122 18.69 -10.64 2.08
C GLY A 122 20.20 -10.94 1.96
N MET A 123 21.00 -10.77 3.02
CA MET A 123 22.45 -11.03 2.99
C MET A 123 22.81 -12.51 3.14
N PHE A 124 23.97 -12.91 2.60
CA PHE A 124 24.53 -14.26 2.79
C PHE A 124 24.85 -14.54 4.28
N PRO A 125 24.89 -15.81 4.73
CA PRO A 125 25.13 -16.12 6.13
C PRO A 125 26.42 -15.53 6.73
N SER A 126 27.51 -15.45 5.94
CA SER A 126 28.78 -14.84 6.35
C SER A 126 28.66 -13.33 6.54
N GLU A 127 28.02 -12.65 5.58
CA GLU A 127 27.78 -11.22 5.59
C GLU A 127 26.83 -10.82 6.72
N ARG A 128 25.80 -11.63 6.97
CA ARG A 128 24.90 -11.45 8.12
C ARG A 128 25.64 -11.51 9.44
N LYS A 129 26.56 -12.46 9.59
CA LYS A 129 27.39 -12.57 10.81
C LYS A 129 28.30 -11.35 10.97
N ALA A 130 28.90 -10.87 9.88
CA ALA A 130 29.72 -9.67 9.88
C ALA A 130 28.89 -8.42 10.26
N PHE A 131 27.69 -8.28 9.70
CA PHE A 131 26.77 -7.19 10.01
C PHE A 131 26.36 -7.17 11.49
N ILE A 132 25.99 -8.34 12.05
CA ILE A 132 25.62 -8.45 13.48
C ILE A 132 26.80 -8.08 14.38
N LYS A 133 28.02 -8.51 14.00
CA LYS A 133 29.24 -8.14 14.73
C LYS A 133 29.46 -6.63 14.71
N GLU A 134 29.28 -6.00 13.57
CA GLU A 134 29.41 -4.54 13.42
C GLU A 134 28.37 -3.77 14.25
N GLU A 135 27.10 -4.16 14.16
CA GLU A 135 26.03 -3.53 14.94
C GLU A 135 26.21 -3.75 16.46
N ASN A 136 26.74 -4.90 16.88
CA ASN A 136 27.07 -5.12 18.30
C ASN A 136 28.23 -4.23 18.75
N ARG A 137 29.30 -4.08 17.95
CA ARG A 137 30.39 -3.14 18.27
C ARG A 137 29.89 -1.70 18.37
N ARG A 138 29.05 -1.29 17.42
CA ARG A 138 28.41 0.03 17.44
C ARG A 138 27.58 0.27 18.70
N ARG A 139 26.82 -0.73 19.15
CA ARG A 139 25.89 -0.61 20.29
C ARG A 139 26.59 -0.75 21.64
N PHE A 140 27.58 -1.62 21.74
CA PHE A 140 28.20 -2.03 23.01
C PHE A 140 29.63 -1.48 23.20
N GLY A 141 30.26 -0.92 22.16
CA GLY A 141 31.62 -0.39 22.20
C GLY A 141 32.64 -1.26 21.43
N ASP A 142 33.79 -0.66 21.10
CA ASP A 142 34.90 -1.33 20.40
C ASP A 142 35.56 -2.45 21.23
N ASP A 143 35.31 -2.46 22.54
CA ASP A 143 35.73 -3.47 23.51
C ASP A 143 34.84 -4.72 23.51
N TYR A 144 33.77 -4.75 22.69
CA TYR A 144 32.93 -5.93 22.55
C TYR A 144 33.64 -7.06 21.80
N GLU A 145 34.04 -8.11 22.54
CA GLU A 145 34.50 -9.37 21.97
C GLU A 145 33.31 -10.33 21.71
N ASP A 146 33.18 -10.77 20.45
CA ASP A 146 32.17 -11.77 20.07
C ASP A 146 32.63 -13.15 20.56
N GLU A 147 32.03 -13.60 21.68
CA GLU A 147 32.23 -14.94 22.23
C GLU A 147 32.03 -16.01 21.14
N GLU A 148 33.12 -16.71 20.77
CA GLU A 148 33.05 -17.81 19.81
C GLU A 148 32.18 -18.93 20.39
N LYS A 149 30.92 -18.99 19.93
CA LYS A 149 30.02 -20.07 20.34
C LYS A 149 30.68 -21.42 20.02
N PRO A 150 30.71 -22.36 20.98
CA PRO A 150 31.35 -23.65 20.78
C PRO A 150 30.78 -24.35 19.55
N LYS A 151 31.65 -24.89 18.70
CA LYS A 151 31.25 -25.70 17.55
C LYS A 151 30.43 -26.89 18.06
N LYS A 152 29.10 -26.83 17.91
CA LYS A 152 28.25 -27.98 18.21
C LYS A 152 28.63 -29.10 17.26
N ASN A 153 29.27 -30.15 17.80
CA ASN A 153 29.43 -31.41 17.09
C ASN A 153 28.04 -31.82 16.60
N LYS A 154 27.87 -31.95 15.27
CA LYS A 154 26.64 -32.51 14.71
C LYS A 154 26.58 -33.96 15.16
N SER A 155 25.90 -34.24 16.28
CA SER A 155 25.42 -35.58 16.54
C SER A 155 24.61 -35.98 15.31
N LYS A 156 24.95 -37.12 14.71
CA LYS A 156 24.15 -37.71 13.64
C LYS A 156 22.79 -38.02 14.24
N ASP A 157 21.82 -37.13 14.07
CA ASP A 157 20.43 -37.41 14.39
C ASP A 157 19.94 -38.45 13.37
N PRO A 158 19.62 -39.70 13.79
CA PRO A 158 19.18 -40.75 12.89
C PRO A 158 17.88 -40.40 12.14
N ARG A 159 17.12 -39.38 12.57
CA ARG A 159 15.94 -38.89 11.84
C ARG A 159 16.28 -38.09 10.58
N ARG A 160 17.52 -37.64 10.40
CA ARG A 160 17.92 -36.83 9.24
C ARG A 160 18.16 -37.66 7.97
N GLU A 161 18.43 -38.97 8.11
CA GLU A 161 18.63 -39.88 6.96
C GLU A 161 17.31 -40.21 6.24
N ASN A 162 16.16 -40.12 6.92
CA ASN A 162 14.85 -40.47 6.36
C ASN A 162 14.00 -39.27 5.91
N ARG A 163 14.55 -38.06 5.85
CA ARG A 163 13.80 -36.90 5.36
C ARG A 163 13.84 -36.89 3.83
N SER A 164 12.76 -37.32 3.18
CA SER A 164 12.68 -37.19 1.71
C SER A 164 12.76 -35.70 1.35
N THR A 165 13.75 -35.36 0.53
CA THR A 165 13.84 -34.05 -0.08
C THR A 165 13.12 -34.14 -1.44
N PRO A 166 12.31 -33.15 -1.82
CA PRO A 166 11.46 -33.25 -3.01
C PRO A 166 12.24 -33.25 -4.33
N TYR A 167 13.56 -33.03 -4.29
CA TYR A 167 14.45 -33.14 -5.44
C TYR A 167 15.68 -33.97 -5.08
N ASN A 168 15.54 -35.30 -5.16
CA ASN A 168 16.68 -36.21 -5.19
C ASN A 168 16.79 -36.78 -6.61
N LEU A 169 17.59 -36.13 -7.45
CA LEU A 169 17.77 -36.45 -8.88
C LEU A 169 18.53 -37.77 -9.14
N ASN A 170 18.95 -38.49 -8.10
CA ASN A 170 19.80 -39.69 -8.24
C ASN A 170 19.08 -41.03 -8.03
N ALA A 171 17.75 -41.07 -8.00
CA ALA A 171 17.01 -42.33 -7.85
C ALA A 171 16.74 -43.09 -9.17
N ASN A 172 17.05 -42.51 -10.35
CA ASN A 172 16.69 -43.09 -11.65
C ASN A 172 17.88 -43.55 -12.50
N ASN A 173 18.94 -44.07 -11.89
CA ASN A 173 19.98 -44.77 -12.65
C ASN A 173 20.55 -45.96 -11.88
N ARG A 174 19.77 -47.04 -11.81
CA ARG A 174 20.30 -48.41 -11.78
C ARG A 174 19.43 -49.30 -12.67
N LYS A 175 20.03 -49.76 -13.76
CA LYS A 175 19.57 -50.89 -14.58
C LYS A 175 19.57 -52.17 -13.74
#